data_AF-A0A349ZX93-F1
#
_entry.id   AF-A0A349ZX93-F1
#
_cell.length_a   1.000
_cell.length_b   1.000
_cell.length_c   1.000
_cell.angle_alpha   90.00
_cell.angle_beta   90.00
_cell.angle_gamma   90.00
#
_symmetry.space_group_name_H-M   'P 1'
#
loop_
_entity.id
_entity.type
_entity.pdbx_description
1 polymer ?
#
loop_
_entity_poly.entity_id
_entity_poly.type
_entity_poly.pdbx_seq_one_letter_code
_entity_poly.pdbx_strand_id
1 'polypeptide(L)'
;MRNITVHKSELRQHVKDVISQKIEKLSNFMQFTLEASREVKKSSKYDTIREEMQEEIYQMQKQLASLQHMRGKLARVTDSATQRVQHGSLVFTNKARFYISVSLGEFFYEGDRFYAISE
;
A
#
# COMPACT_ATOMS: atom_id res chain seq x y z
N MET A 1 -2.80 -8.95 30.18
CA MET A 1 -2.07 -8.06 29.26
C MET A 1 -0.99 -8.89 28.59
N ARG A 2 -1.07 -9.17 27.29
CA ARG A 2 0.03 -9.86 26.59
C ARG A 2 1.14 -8.83 26.36
N ASN A 3 2.30 -9.03 26.96
CA ASN A 3 3.51 -8.28 26.64
C ASN A 3 3.99 -8.77 25.27
N ILE A 4 3.48 -8.14 24.20
CA ILE A 4 3.99 -8.37 22.85
C ILE A 4 5.16 -7.41 22.67
N THR A 5 6.37 -7.97 22.63
CA THR A 5 7.57 -7.23 22.27
C THR A 5 7.57 -7.07 20.75
N VAL A 6 6.95 -5.99 20.25
CA VAL A 6 6.95 -5.69 18.82
C VAL A 6 8.31 -5.12 18.41
N HIS A 7 9.05 -5.83 17.57
CA HIS A 7 10.28 -5.32 16.99
C HIS A 7 9.96 -4.40 15.80
N LYS A 8 10.48 -3.16 15.83
CA LYS A 8 10.25 -2.15 14.78
C LYS A 8 10.70 -2.65 13.40
N SER A 9 11.80 -3.39 13.35
CA SER A 9 12.36 -3.97 12.13
C SER A 9 11.41 -4.98 11.48
N GLU A 10 10.82 -5.86 12.28
CA GLU A 10 9.86 -6.88 11.83
C GLU A 10 8.55 -6.22 11.38
N LEU A 11 8.02 -5.28 12.16
CA LEU A 11 6.83 -4.51 11.78
C LEU A 11 7.06 -3.76 10.45
N ARG A 12 8.23 -3.13 10.29
CA ARG A 12 8.59 -2.47 9.02
C ARG A 12 8.62 -3.46 7.88
N GLN A 13 9.21 -4.64 8.08
CA GLN A 13 9.26 -5.68 7.05
C GLN A 13 7.85 -6.14 6.67
N HIS A 14 6.99 -6.38 7.66
CA HIS A 14 5.60 -6.72 7.41
C HIS A 14 4.88 -5.64 6.58
N VAL A 15 5.05 -4.36 6.91
CA VAL A 15 4.45 -3.26 6.13
C VAL A 15 5.01 -3.21 4.71
N LYS A 16 6.30 -3.48 4.50
CA LYS A 16 6.90 -3.61 3.15
C LYS A 16 6.26 -4.76 2.38
N ASP A 17 6.03 -5.89 3.01
CA ASP A 17 5.44 -7.08 2.39
C ASP A 17 3.99 -6.81 2.00
N VAL A 18 3.20 -6.17 2.88
CA VAL A 18 1.81 -5.76 2.58
C VAL A 18 1.75 -4.83 1.38
N ILE A 19 2.63 -3.82 1.30
CA ILE A 19 2.67 -2.91 0.14
C ILE A 19 3.07 -3.66 -1.12
N SER A 20 4.08 -4.55 -1.03
CA SER A 20 4.56 -5.33 -2.17
C SER A 20 3.47 -6.26 -2.72
N GLN A 21 2.74 -6.94 -1.85
CA GLN A 21 1.59 -7.77 -2.23
C GLN A 21 0.47 -6.94 -2.88
N LYS A 22 0.19 -5.73 -2.39
CA LYS A 22 -0.79 -4.83 -3.02
C LYS A 22 -0.34 -4.40 -4.42
N ILE A 23 0.94 -4.08 -4.60
CA ILE A 23 1.52 -3.73 -5.91
C ILE A 23 1.40 -4.90 -6.86
N GLU A 24 1.78 -6.11 -6.43
CA GLU A 24 1.74 -7.31 -7.26
C GLU A 24 0.30 -7.62 -7.71
N LYS A 25 -0.66 -7.65 -6.77
CA LYS A 25 -2.07 -7.88 -7.08
C LYS A 25 -2.63 -6.88 -8.08
N LEU A 26 -2.37 -5.58 -7.85
CA LEU A 26 -2.86 -4.53 -8.73
C LEU A 26 -2.18 -4.54 -10.11
N SER A 27 -0.88 -4.87 -10.16
CA SER A 27 -0.14 -5.01 -11.42
C SER A 27 -0.69 -6.18 -12.25
N ASN A 28 -0.94 -7.32 -11.62
CA ASN A 28 -1.50 -8.49 -12.28
C ASN A 28 -2.92 -8.20 -12.79
N PHE A 29 -3.74 -7.52 -11.98
CA PHE A 29 -5.10 -7.13 -12.38
C PHE A 29 -5.08 -6.13 -13.54
N MET A 30 -4.22 -5.11 -13.49
CA MET A 30 -4.07 -4.14 -14.58
C MET A 30 -3.61 -4.82 -15.88
N GLN A 31 -2.70 -5.80 -15.80
CA GLN A 31 -2.24 -6.56 -16.97
C GLN A 31 -3.38 -7.38 -17.58
N PHE A 32 -4.19 -8.03 -16.74
CA PHE A 32 -5.39 -8.74 -17.19
C PHE A 32 -6.38 -7.81 -17.91
N THR A 33 -6.68 -6.63 -17.33
CA THR A 33 -7.57 -5.65 -17.97
C THR A 33 -6.99 -5.09 -19.27
N LEU A 34 -5.66 -4.88 -19.34
CA LEU A 34 -4.98 -4.49 -20.56
C LEU A 34 -5.12 -5.54 -21.66
N GLU A 35 -4.99 -6.83 -21.34
CA GLU A 35 -5.17 -7.93 -22.28
C GLU A 35 -6.62 -7.99 -22.78
N ALA A 36 -7.59 -7.95 -21.87
CA ALA A 36 -9.01 -7.91 -22.22
C ALA A 36 -9.35 -6.70 -23.12
N SER A 37 -8.75 -5.53 -22.87
CA SER A 37 -9.00 -4.33 -23.68
C SER A 37 -8.54 -4.47 -25.13
N ARG A 38 -7.55 -5.34 -25.41
CA ARG A 38 -7.03 -5.58 -26.75
C ARG A 38 -7.94 -6.50 -27.56
N GLU A 39 -8.74 -7.33 -26.90
CA GLU A 39 -9.72 -8.22 -27.54
C GLU A 39 -10.98 -7.48 -28.01
N VAL A 40 -11.24 -6.28 -27.47
CA VAL A 40 -12.38 -5.46 -27.88
C VAL A 40 -12.21 -4.98 -29.32
N LYS A 41 -13.18 -5.33 -30.18
CA LYS A 41 -13.16 -5.00 -31.61
C LYS A 41 -13.12 -3.49 -31.84
N LYS A 42 -12.26 -3.05 -32.75
CA LYS A 42 -12.16 -1.67 -33.22
C LYS A 42 -13.30 -1.35 -34.19
N SER A 43 -14.45 -0.97 -33.65
CA SER A 43 -15.58 -0.43 -34.41
C SER A 43 -16.39 0.53 -33.54
N SER A 44 -17.06 1.51 -34.15
CA SER A 44 -17.87 2.52 -33.45
C SER A 44 -18.88 1.96 -32.45
N LYS A 45 -19.35 0.73 -32.67
CA LYS A 45 -20.25 0.01 -31.75
C LYS A 45 -19.65 -0.20 -30.34
N TYR A 46 -18.33 -0.24 -30.21
CA TYR A 46 -17.64 -0.57 -28.95
C TYR A 46 -16.83 0.60 -28.39
N ASP A 47 -16.97 1.82 -28.91
CA ASP A 47 -16.13 2.95 -28.47
C ASP A 47 -16.36 3.30 -26.99
N THR A 48 -17.61 3.29 -26.52
CA THR A 48 -17.93 3.52 -25.09
C THR A 48 -17.26 2.48 -24.17
N ILE A 49 -17.33 1.19 -24.53
CA ILE A 49 -16.70 0.11 -23.74
C ILE A 49 -15.18 0.29 -23.72
N ARG A 50 -14.58 0.73 -24.83
CA ARG A 50 -13.14 1.00 -24.90
C ARG A 50 -12.76 2.19 -24.02
N GLU A 51 -13.54 3.26 -24.03
CA GLU A 51 -13.32 4.43 -23.17
C GLU A 51 -13.37 4.05 -21.69
N GLU A 52 -14.41 3.33 -21.26
CA GLU A 52 -14.55 2.85 -19.87
C GLU A 52 -13.35 2.01 -19.42
N MET A 53 -12.89 1.06 -20.25
CA MET A 53 -11.72 0.23 -19.93
C MET A 53 -10.44 1.06 -19.83
N GLN A 54 -10.25 2.08 -20.69
CA GLN A 54 -9.09 2.96 -20.59
C GLN A 54 -9.12 3.82 -19.33
N GLU A 55 -10.30 4.31 -18.93
CA GLU A 55 -10.46 5.03 -17.67
C GLU A 55 -10.12 4.14 -16.48
N GLU A 56 -10.58 2.89 -16.47
CA GLU A 56 -10.26 1.92 -15.42
C GLU A 56 -8.74 1.67 -15.32
N ILE A 57 -8.08 1.43 -16.47
CA ILE A 57 -6.61 1.25 -16.54
C ILE A 57 -5.90 2.49 -15.99
N TYR A 58 -6.35 3.69 -16.35
CA TYR A 58 -5.77 4.94 -15.87
C TYR A 58 -5.88 5.09 -14.34
N GLN A 59 -7.03 4.72 -13.75
CA GLN A 59 -7.19 4.74 -12.30
C GLN A 59 -6.26 3.72 -11.62
N MET A 60 -6.11 2.52 -12.19
CA MET A 60 -5.18 1.51 -11.68
C MET A 60 -3.72 1.99 -11.73
N GLN A 61 -3.32 2.66 -12.81
CA GLN A 61 -1.98 3.26 -12.93
C GLN A 61 -1.72 4.31 -11.85
N LYS A 62 -2.70 5.17 -11.57
CA LYS A 62 -2.63 6.16 -10.47
C LYS A 62 -2.46 5.48 -9.10
N GLN A 63 -3.23 4.43 -8.84
CA GLN A 63 -3.13 3.66 -7.60
C GLN A 63 -1.76 2.96 -7.47
N LEU A 64 -1.24 2.37 -8.56
CA LEU A 64 0.10 1.78 -8.60
C LEU A 64 1.18 2.82 -8.30
N ALA A 65 1.11 3.99 -8.91
CA ALA A 65 2.06 5.08 -8.66
C ALA A 65 2.07 5.50 -7.17
N SER A 66 0.89 5.59 -6.55
CA SER A 66 0.76 5.88 -5.12
C SER A 66 1.40 4.79 -4.25
N LEU A 67 1.16 3.51 -4.55
CA LEU A 67 1.77 2.38 -3.83
C LEU A 67 3.29 2.33 -4.01
N GLN A 68 3.78 2.62 -5.23
CA GLN A 68 5.22 2.69 -5.49
C GLN A 68 5.89 3.84 -4.73
N HIS A 69 5.24 5.01 -4.67
CA HIS A 69 5.68 6.14 -3.85
C HIS A 69 5.74 5.77 -2.37
N MET A 70 4.71 5.07 -1.88
CA MET A 70 4.65 4.55 -0.53
C MET A 70 5.82 3.61 -0.22
N ARG A 71 6.09 2.64 -1.10
CA ARG A 71 7.24 1.73 -1.00
C ARG A 71 8.56 2.50 -0.96
N GLY A 72 8.70 3.54 -1.80
CA GLY A 72 9.88 4.41 -1.83
C GLY A 72 10.09 5.19 -0.53
N LYS A 73 9.02 5.75 0.05
CA LYS A 73 9.07 6.41 1.37
C LYS A 73 9.51 5.43 2.46
N LEU A 74 8.89 4.25 2.51
CA LEU A 74 9.19 3.23 3.52
C LEU A 74 10.63 2.71 3.44
N ALA A 75 11.23 2.67 2.25
CA ALA A 75 12.63 2.27 2.08
C ALA A 75 13.63 3.24 2.72
N ARG A 76 13.24 4.50 2.94
CA ARG A 76 14.08 5.53 3.58
C ARG A 76 13.96 5.55 5.10
N VAL A 77 13.06 4.76 5.68
CA VAL A 77 12.86 4.66 7.13
C VAL A 77 14.04 3.91 7.77
N THR A 78 14.73 4.57 8.69
CA THR A 78 15.84 4.00 9.46
C THR A 78 15.39 3.54 10.86
N ASP A 79 16.11 2.57 11.45
CA ASP A 79 15.89 2.06 12.81
C ASP A 79 16.55 2.90 13.91
N SER A 80 16.70 4.20 13.70
CA SER A 80 17.35 5.04 14.71
C SER A 80 16.49 5.16 15.98
N ALA A 81 17.13 4.99 17.13
CA ALA A 81 16.51 5.26 18.42
C ALA A 81 16.30 6.77 18.55
N THR A 82 15.06 7.20 18.75
CA THR A 82 14.72 8.62 18.86
C THR A 82 13.92 8.90 20.12
N GLN A 83 14.20 10.04 20.75
CA GLN A 83 13.47 10.51 21.92
C GLN A 83 12.14 11.19 21.57
N ARG A 84 12.00 11.64 20.31
CA ARG A 84 10.78 12.27 19.78
C ARG A 84 10.18 11.39 18.68
N VAL A 85 8.86 11.46 18.54
CA VAL A 85 8.12 10.78 17.47
C VAL A 85 8.53 11.40 16.13
N GLN A 86 8.89 10.53 15.20
CA GLN A 86 9.30 10.88 13.84
C GLN A 86 8.96 9.73 12.87
N HIS A 87 9.27 9.91 11.59
CA HIS A 87 9.19 8.86 10.60
C HIS A 87 9.98 7.60 11.03
N GLY A 88 9.36 6.42 10.93
CA GLY A 88 9.82 5.15 11.50
C GLY A 88 9.39 4.87 12.95
N SER A 89 8.71 5.80 13.61
CA SER A 89 8.32 5.61 15.02
C SER A 89 7.15 4.65 15.17
N LEU A 90 7.24 3.81 16.20
CA LEU A 90 6.15 2.98 16.67
C LEU A 90 5.60 3.59 17.96
N VAL A 91 4.32 3.95 17.96
CA VAL A 91 3.65 4.67 19.03
C VAL A 91 2.47 3.85 19.52
N PHE A 92 2.48 3.50 20.81
CA PHE A 92 1.39 2.82 21.47
C PHE A 92 0.59 3.85 22.29
N THR A 93 -0.71 3.87 22.09
CA THR A 93 -1.64 4.66 22.91
C THR A 93 -2.66 3.73 23.56
N ASN A 94 -3.48 4.27 24.46
CA ASN A 94 -4.58 3.52 25.05
C ASN A 94 -5.72 3.18 24.06
N LYS A 95 -5.73 3.78 22.85
CA LYS A 95 -6.79 3.58 21.84
C LYS A 95 -6.31 2.83 20.61
N ALA A 96 -5.06 3.07 20.19
CA ALA A 96 -4.54 2.57 18.93
C ALA A 96 -3.01 2.47 18.93
N ARG A 97 -2.49 1.69 17.98
CA ARG A 97 -1.07 1.49 17.73
C ARG A 97 -0.73 2.11 16.38
N PHE A 98 0.20 3.05 16.36
CA PHE A 98 0.56 3.80 15.17
C PHE A 98 1.98 3.47 14.75
N TYR A 99 2.14 3.23 13.46
CA TYR A 99 3.44 3.20 12.80
C TYR A 99 3.56 4.44 11.91
N ILE A 100 4.35 5.41 12.35
CA ILE A 100 4.54 6.67 11.64
C ILE A 100 5.50 6.41 10.49
N SER A 101 5.01 6.11 9.30
CA SER A 101 5.85 5.74 8.15
C SER A 101 5.18 6.05 6.82
N VAL A 102 4.01 5.52 6.56
CA VAL A 102 3.37 5.65 5.25
C VAL A 102 1.86 5.60 5.41
N SER A 103 1.12 6.24 4.50
CA SER A 103 -0.36 6.26 4.53
C SER A 103 -0.98 4.96 4.04
N LEU A 104 -0.58 3.82 4.64
CA LEU A 104 -1.13 2.50 4.31
C LEU A 104 -2.50 2.27 4.97
N GLY A 105 -2.80 3.00 6.05
CA GLY A 105 -4.04 2.88 6.81
C GLY A 105 -3.96 1.73 7.82
N GLU A 106 -5.10 1.07 8.05
CA GLU A 106 -5.21 -0.03 8.99
C GLU A 106 -4.56 -1.31 8.45
N PHE A 107 -3.86 -2.04 9.32
CA PHE A 107 -3.34 -3.38 9.06
C PHE A 107 -3.27 -4.20 10.36
N PHE A 108 -3.20 -5.52 10.21
CA PHE A 108 -3.06 -6.44 11.34
C PHE A 108 -1.66 -7.03 11.36
N TYR A 109 -1.02 -7.00 12.53
CA TYR A 109 0.27 -7.62 12.79
C TYR A 109 0.15 -8.45 14.07
N GLU A 110 0.49 -9.74 14.01
CA GLU A 110 0.41 -10.68 15.15
C GLU A 110 -0.98 -10.71 15.83
N GLY A 111 -2.05 -10.54 15.04
CA GLY A 111 -3.44 -10.52 15.53
C GLY A 111 -3.85 -9.19 16.18
N ASP A 112 -2.94 -8.21 16.22
CA ASP A 112 -3.18 -6.88 16.74
C ASP A 112 -3.37 -5.86 15.62
N ARG A 113 -4.25 -4.89 15.86
CA ARG A 113 -4.54 -3.81 14.92
C ARG A 113 -3.53 -2.67 15.05
N PHE A 114 -3.00 -2.23 13.92
CA PHE A 114 -2.08 -1.10 13.76
C PHE A 114 -2.58 -0.15 12.66
N TYR A 115 -2.12 1.09 12.74
CA TYR A 115 -2.35 2.13 11.74
C TYR A 115 -1.01 2.65 11.24
N ALA A 116 -0.74 2.47 9.96
CA ALA A 116 0.39 3.10 9.30
C ALA A 116 -0.07 4.43 8.72
N ILE A 117 0.54 5.52 9.20
CA ILE A 117 0.20 6.89 8.81
C ILE A 117 1.46 7.67 8.43
N SER A 118 1.31 8.62 7.52
CA SER A 118 2.31 9.63 7.16
C SER A 118 1.65 11.00 7.25
N GLU A 119 2.45 12.03 7.51
CA GLU A 119 2.11 13.41 7.13
C GLU A 119 1.90 13.52 5.62
#